data_AF-A0A0N5D759-F1
#
_entry.id   AF-A0A0N5D759-F1
#
_cell.length_a   1.000
_cell.length_b   1.000
_cell.length_c   1.000
_cell.angle_alpha   90.00
_cell.angle_beta   90.00
_cell.angle_gamma   90.00
#
_symmetry.space_group_name_H-M   'P 1'
#
loop_
_entity.id
_entity.type
_entity.pdbx_description
1 polymer ?
#
loop_
_entity_poly.entity_id
_entity_poly.type
_entity_poly.pdbx_seq_one_letter_code
_entity_poly.pdbx_strand_id
1 'polypeptide(L)'
;MKVYYQRINFSFEAKILLILIVFLAFIVLFIVLLIISSRQRFERQVTLNKRNSSAKSDAVISGQYFRLPTTIRPIYYDLKLQIFLPYTENLDFGEKNFTTEASVMIRISCSHATDRIVLNAKKLKIDKNEIRVLRENDNSSISVLSIDRYQHGVSDIHVIEIRLKQMLKSALNYVVYINYRGIISDVWSGGLYKTEYDFNGQTR
;
A
#
# COMPACT_ATOMS: atom_id res chain seq x y z
N MET A 1 61.02 50.27 11.51
CA MET A 1 60.77 49.21 10.51
C MET A 1 61.52 47.95 10.91
N LYS A 2 60.79 46.91 11.34
CA LYS A 2 60.99 45.46 11.12
C LYS A 2 60.14 44.71 12.14
N VAL A 3 58.93 44.33 11.73
CA VAL A 3 58.05 43.46 12.51
C VAL A 3 58.55 42.02 12.32
N TYR A 4 59.01 41.39 13.40
CA TYR A 4 59.43 39.99 13.39
C TYR A 4 58.19 39.08 13.46
N TYR A 5 57.96 38.29 12.41
CA TYR A 5 56.99 37.19 12.46
C TYR A 5 57.68 35.95 13.07
N GLN A 6 57.24 35.53 14.26
CA GLN A 6 57.61 34.22 14.82
C GLN A 6 56.93 33.12 14.01
N ARG A 7 57.73 32.27 13.37
CA ARG A 7 57.26 31.10 12.61
C ARG A 7 57.12 29.92 13.57
N ILE A 8 55.90 29.63 14.00
CA ILE A 8 55.59 28.48 14.85
C ILE A 8 55.65 27.20 14.00
N ASN A 9 56.68 26.38 14.18
CA ASN A 9 56.81 25.08 13.51
C ASN A 9 56.21 23.98 14.38
N PHE A 10 54.97 23.58 14.11
CA PHE A 10 54.35 22.39 14.71
C PHE A 10 54.98 21.09 14.18
N SER A 11 55.15 20.09 15.06
CA SER A 11 55.59 18.74 14.68
C SER A 11 54.61 18.08 13.70
N PHE A 12 55.09 17.13 12.90
CA PHE A 12 54.29 16.46 11.86
C PHE A 12 53.04 15.79 12.43
N GLU A 13 53.16 15.13 13.59
CA GLU A 13 52.04 14.49 14.30
C GLU A 13 50.97 15.50 14.74
N ALA A 14 51.39 16.65 15.26
CA ALA A 14 50.47 17.69 15.69
C ALA A 14 49.74 18.35 14.51
N LYS A 15 50.36 18.42 13.32
CA LYS A 15 49.70 18.87 12.09
C LYS A 15 48.63 17.87 11.63
N ILE A 16 48.90 16.57 11.71
CA ILE A 16 47.91 15.52 11.39
C ILE A 16 46.72 15.59 12.35
N LEU A 17 46.99 15.71 13.65
CA LEU A 17 45.94 15.84 14.67
C LEU A 17 45.04 17.06 14.41
N LEU A 18 45.65 18.21 14.05
CA LEU A 18 44.91 19.43 13.73
C LEU A 18 44.04 19.27 12.48
N ILE A 19 44.54 18.61 11.43
CA ILE A 19 43.76 18.32 10.21
C ILE A 19 42.57 17.41 10.54
N LEU A 20 42.77 16.39 11.39
CA LEU A 20 41.70 15.47 11.77
C LEU A 20 40.61 16.16 12.60
N ILE A 21 40.98 17.07 13.50
CA ILE A 21 40.03 17.88 14.28
C ILE A 21 39.21 18.80 13.37
N VAL A 22 39.87 19.47 12.42
CA VAL A 22 39.18 20.34 11.46
C VAL A 22 38.22 19.51 10.59
N PHE A 23 38.66 18.35 10.11
CA PHE A 23 37.82 17.45 9.33
C PHE A 23 36.59 16.95 10.09
N LEU A 24 36.75 16.56 11.36
CA LEU A 24 35.64 16.19 12.24
C LEU A 24 34.66 17.35 12.45
N ALA A 25 35.16 18.57 12.63
CA ALA A 25 34.31 19.75 12.77
C ALA A 25 33.47 20.01 11.50
N PHE A 26 34.04 19.81 10.31
CA PHE A 26 33.30 19.91 9.05
C PHE A 26 32.23 18.82 8.89
N ILE A 27 32.50 17.59 9.33
CA ILE A 27 31.49 16.51 9.33
C ILE A 27 30.31 16.87 10.24
N VAL A 28 30.58 17.34 11.45
CA VAL A 28 29.51 17.74 12.39
C VAL A 28 28.69 18.90 11.80
N LEU A 29 29.35 19.90 11.22
CA LEU A 29 28.68 21.02 10.56
C LEU A 29 27.79 20.52 9.39
N PHE A 30 28.28 19.59 8.59
CA PHE A 30 27.53 19.01 7.48
C PHE A 30 26.29 18.23 7.98
N ILE A 31 26.41 17.44 9.04
CA ILE A 31 25.29 16.73 9.65
C ILE A 31 24.24 17.72 10.17
N VAL A 32 24.66 18.80 10.84
CA VAL A 32 23.75 19.86 11.32
C VAL A 32 23.01 20.52 10.15
N LEU A 33 23.71 20.83 9.05
CA LEU A 33 23.09 21.38 7.84
C LEU A 33 22.08 20.41 7.22
N LEU A 34 22.37 19.11 7.19
CA LEU A 34 21.43 18.09 6.73
C LEU A 34 20.18 18.03 7.61
N ILE A 35 20.32 18.11 8.94
CA ILE A 35 19.18 18.14 9.88
C ILE A 35 18.35 19.42 9.71
N ILE A 36 18.98 20.58 9.52
CA ILE A 36 18.26 21.84 9.30
C ILE A 36 17.52 21.82 7.96
N SER A 37 18.17 21.35 6.89
CA SER A 37 17.55 21.27 5.56
C SER A 37 16.39 20.29 5.51
N SER A 38 16.46 19.17 6.26
CA SER A 38 15.37 18.21 6.38
C SER A 38 14.17 18.80 7.14
N ARG A 39 14.43 19.52 8.24
CA ARG A 39 13.39 20.25 9.00
C ARG A 39 12.69 21.30 8.14
N GLN A 40 13.43 22.09 7.37
CA GLN A 40 12.84 23.11 6.49
C GLN A 40 11.93 22.52 5.40
N ARG A 41 12.29 21.35 4.84
CA ARG A 41 11.44 20.65 3.86
C ARG A 41 10.15 20.11 4.50
N PHE A 42 10.26 19.56 5.72
CA PHE A 42 9.11 19.09 6.49
C PHE A 42 8.15 20.23 6.83
N GLU A 43 8.65 21.35 7.37
CA GLU A 43 7.83 22.52 7.70
C GLU A 43 7.12 23.11 6.47
N ARG A 44 7.79 23.18 5.31
CA ARG A 44 7.13 23.61 4.06
C ARG A 44 5.99 22.67 3.65
N GLN A 45 6.16 21.36 3.77
CA GLN A 45 5.11 20.39 3.48
C GLN A 45 3.94 20.49 4.47
N VAL A 46 4.23 20.66 5.77
CA VAL A 46 3.20 20.88 6.81
C VAL A 46 2.43 22.18 6.56
N THR A 47 3.11 23.27 6.19
CA THR A 47 2.46 24.57 5.97
C THR A 47 1.61 24.59 4.69
N LEU A 48 2.06 23.92 3.62
CA LEU A 48 1.28 23.74 2.38
C LEU A 48 0.06 22.85 2.63
N ASN A 49 0.21 21.75 3.38
CA ASN A 49 -0.93 20.92 3.78
C ASN A 49 -1.90 21.69 4.69
N LYS A 50 -1.40 22.50 5.65
CA LYS A 50 -2.24 23.31 6.54
C LYS A 50 -3.01 24.40 5.79
N ARG A 51 -2.41 25.06 4.80
CA ARG A 51 -3.12 26.03 3.94
C ARG A 51 -4.17 25.37 3.04
N ASN A 52 -3.90 24.16 2.53
CA ASN A 52 -4.89 23.39 1.77
C ASN A 52 -5.99 22.76 2.65
N SER A 53 -5.74 22.60 3.96
CA SER A 53 -6.69 22.07 4.95
C SER A 53 -7.53 23.16 5.62
N SER A 54 -7.07 24.42 5.65
CA SER A 54 -7.74 25.53 6.34
C SER A 54 -8.91 26.18 5.56
N ALA A 55 -9.22 25.71 4.34
CA ALA A 55 -10.36 26.21 3.56
C ALA A 55 -11.47 25.17 3.34
N LYS A 56 -11.34 23.95 3.87
CA LYS A 56 -12.43 22.96 3.82
C LYS A 56 -12.32 21.97 4.98
N SER A 57 -13.28 22.08 5.90
CA SER A 57 -13.68 21.13 6.97
C SER A 57 -12.87 21.09 8.27
N ASP A 58 -13.04 22.11 9.12
CA ASP A 58 -12.97 21.99 10.58
C ASP A 58 -14.36 21.71 11.20
N ALA A 59 -15.19 20.92 10.52
CA ALA A 59 -16.45 20.43 11.06
C ALA A 59 -16.65 18.96 10.69
N VAL A 60 -16.44 18.10 11.68
CA VAL A 60 -16.79 16.66 11.74
C VAL A 60 -15.87 15.70 10.95
N ILE A 61 -14.77 15.27 11.57
CA ILE A 61 -14.36 13.85 11.49
C ILE A 61 -14.05 13.35 12.90
N SER A 62 -15.09 13.25 13.73
CA SER A 62 -15.14 12.26 14.79
C SER A 62 -15.57 10.93 14.15
N GLY A 63 -14.64 9.97 14.05
CA GLY A 63 -14.96 8.55 13.83
C GLY A 63 -15.86 8.20 12.63
N GLN A 64 -15.61 8.75 11.44
CA GLN A 64 -16.35 8.30 10.25
C GLN A 64 -16.04 6.83 9.95
N TYR A 65 -16.99 5.95 10.30
CA TYR A 65 -17.05 4.59 9.78
C TYR A 65 -17.11 4.65 8.26
N PHE A 66 -16.09 4.11 7.59
CA PHE A 66 -16.12 3.98 6.13
C PHE A 66 -17.04 2.83 5.76
N ARG A 67 -18.21 3.16 5.21
CA ARG A 67 -19.16 2.20 4.64
C ARG A 67 -19.00 2.18 3.13
N LEU A 68 -19.08 0.98 2.53
CA LEU A 68 -19.13 0.87 1.08
C LEU A 68 -20.40 1.56 0.54
N PRO A 69 -20.35 2.16 -0.66
CA PRO A 69 -21.54 2.69 -1.32
C PRO A 69 -22.63 1.64 -1.50
N THR A 70 -23.89 2.06 -1.47
CA THR A 70 -25.06 1.20 -1.67
C THR A 70 -25.54 1.15 -3.13
N THR A 71 -24.79 1.78 -4.05
CA THR A 71 -25.08 1.87 -5.49
C THR A 71 -25.03 0.51 -6.18
N ILE A 72 -24.22 -0.41 -5.69
CA ILE A 72 -24.07 -1.76 -6.21
C ILE A 72 -24.33 -2.76 -5.10
N ARG A 73 -25.11 -3.81 -5.40
CA ARG A 73 -25.39 -4.90 -4.47
C ARG A 73 -24.91 -6.23 -5.08
N PRO A 74 -24.14 -7.04 -4.35
CA PRO A 74 -23.80 -8.37 -4.83
C PRO A 74 -25.03 -9.28 -4.78
N ILE A 75 -25.16 -10.14 -5.78
CA ILE A 75 -26.19 -11.18 -5.88
C ILE A 75 -25.55 -12.54 -5.58
N TYR A 76 -24.39 -12.81 -6.19
CA TYR A 76 -23.76 -14.13 -6.16
C TYR A 76 -22.25 -14.01 -6.36
N TYR A 77 -21.50 -14.92 -5.73
CA TYR A 77 -20.06 -15.07 -5.88
C TYR A 77 -19.74 -16.49 -6.31
N ASP A 78 -18.90 -16.65 -7.33
CA ASP A 78 -18.19 -17.89 -7.62
C ASP A 78 -16.70 -17.64 -7.35
N LEU A 79 -16.13 -18.38 -6.40
CA LEU A 79 -14.76 -18.24 -5.94
C LEU A 79 -13.99 -19.51 -6.25
N LYS A 80 -12.89 -19.37 -6.99
CA LYS A 80 -11.89 -20.41 -7.18
C LYS A 80 -10.60 -19.98 -6.52
N LEU A 81 -10.05 -20.86 -5.69
CA LEU A 81 -8.88 -20.59 -4.87
C LEU A 81 -7.89 -21.73 -5.02
N GLN A 82 -6.71 -21.42 -5.56
CA GLN A 82 -5.57 -22.32 -5.56
C GLN A 82 -4.60 -21.89 -4.46
N ILE A 83 -4.24 -22.84 -3.60
CA ILE A 83 -3.36 -22.63 -2.45
C ILE A 83 -2.03 -23.33 -2.72
N PHE A 84 -0.93 -22.63 -2.50
CA PHE A 84 0.43 -23.17 -2.59
C PHE A 84 0.98 -23.36 -1.17
N LEU A 85 0.71 -24.53 -0.60
CA LEU A 85 1.09 -24.86 0.78
C LEU A 85 2.20 -25.93 0.79
N PRO A 86 3.44 -25.58 1.16
CA PRO A 86 4.53 -26.56 1.28
C PRO A 86 4.41 -27.38 2.58
N TYR A 87 3.39 -28.25 2.67
CA TYR A 87 3.07 -29.01 3.89
C TYR A 87 4.01 -30.22 4.16
N THR A 88 5.02 -30.40 3.32
CA THR A 88 6.10 -31.40 3.51
C THR A 88 7.41 -30.85 2.98
N GLU A 89 8.54 -31.26 3.54
CA GLU A 89 9.89 -30.82 3.13
C GLU A 89 10.19 -31.03 1.64
N ASN A 90 9.57 -32.02 1.00
CA ASN A 90 9.78 -32.34 -0.42
C ASN A 90 8.83 -31.58 -1.37
N LEU A 91 7.92 -30.75 -0.84
CA LEU A 91 6.94 -30.02 -1.63
C LEU A 91 7.26 -28.54 -1.60
N ASP A 92 7.97 -28.07 -2.61
CA ASP A 92 8.38 -26.68 -2.76
C ASP A 92 7.74 -26.07 -4.03
N PHE A 93 7.07 -24.93 -3.87
CA PHE A 93 6.51 -24.13 -4.95
C PHE A 93 7.36 -22.89 -5.27
N GLY A 94 8.57 -22.81 -4.73
CA GLY A 94 9.50 -21.69 -4.89
C GLY A 94 8.89 -20.39 -4.37
N GLU A 95 8.89 -19.35 -5.21
CA GLU A 95 8.33 -18.03 -4.86
C GLU A 95 6.82 -18.05 -4.54
N LYS A 96 6.12 -19.14 -4.89
CA LYS A 96 4.69 -19.29 -4.59
C LYS A 96 4.40 -19.88 -3.22
N ASN A 97 5.41 -20.32 -2.46
CA ASN A 97 5.18 -20.88 -1.13
C ASN A 97 4.35 -19.94 -0.24
N PHE A 98 3.31 -20.50 0.39
CA PHE A 98 2.37 -19.77 1.24
C PHE A 98 1.67 -18.61 0.53
N THR A 99 1.33 -18.79 -0.74
CA THR A 99 0.53 -17.84 -1.51
C THR A 99 -0.74 -18.47 -2.04
N THR A 100 -1.63 -17.62 -2.57
CA THR A 100 -2.80 -18.07 -3.32
C THR A 100 -2.86 -17.43 -4.69
N GLU A 101 -3.31 -18.20 -5.67
CA GLU A 101 -3.81 -17.68 -6.95
C GLU A 101 -5.32 -17.92 -6.99
N ALA A 102 -6.09 -16.85 -7.18
CA ALA A 102 -7.53 -16.91 -7.04
C ALA A 102 -8.24 -16.15 -8.16
N SER A 103 -9.45 -16.58 -8.46
CA SER A 103 -10.38 -15.87 -9.32
C SER A 103 -11.74 -15.80 -8.64
N VAL A 104 -12.33 -14.61 -8.62
CA VAL A 104 -13.70 -14.40 -8.17
C VAL A 104 -14.54 -13.83 -9.31
N MET A 105 -15.70 -14.43 -9.54
CA MET A 105 -16.78 -13.88 -10.35
C MET A 105 -17.87 -13.37 -9.42
N ILE A 106 -18.23 -12.10 -9.55
CA ILE A 106 -19.26 -11.46 -8.74
C ILE A 106 -20.40 -11.03 -9.66
N ARG A 107 -21.57 -11.63 -9.49
CA ARG A 107 -22.80 -11.13 -10.10
C ARG A 107 -23.31 -9.99 -9.23
N ILE A 108 -23.54 -8.83 -9.83
CA ILE A 108 -23.97 -7.62 -9.12
C ILE A 108 -25.22 -7.01 -9.76
N SER A 109 -26.06 -6.37 -8.94
CA SER A 109 -27.12 -5.48 -9.38
C SER A 109 -26.74 -4.02 -9.13
N CYS A 110 -26.93 -3.17 -10.12
CA CYS A 110 -26.71 -1.74 -10.03
C CYS A 110 -28.02 -1.02 -9.65
N SER A 111 -28.12 -0.49 -8.44
CA SER A 111 -29.32 0.24 -7.98
C SER A 111 -29.36 1.68 -8.50
N HIS A 112 -28.19 2.32 -8.64
CA HIS A 112 -28.05 3.70 -9.12
C HIS A 112 -26.90 3.79 -10.11
N ALA A 113 -27.08 4.57 -11.18
CA ALA A 113 -26.08 4.68 -12.22
C ALA A 113 -24.74 5.15 -11.65
N THR A 114 -23.65 4.45 -11.99
CA THR A 114 -22.32 4.72 -11.44
C THR A 114 -21.23 4.19 -12.37
N ASP A 115 -20.09 4.87 -12.40
CA ASP A 115 -18.87 4.45 -13.10
C ASP A 115 -17.85 3.79 -12.16
N ARG A 116 -18.26 3.43 -10.93
CA ARG A 116 -17.36 2.93 -9.89
C ARG A 116 -17.88 1.64 -9.28
N ILE A 117 -16.97 0.69 -9.06
CA ILE A 117 -17.20 -0.50 -8.25
C ILE A 117 -16.26 -0.43 -7.06
N VAL A 118 -16.80 -0.31 -5.85
CA VAL A 118 -16.01 -0.14 -4.62
C VAL A 118 -16.13 -1.40 -3.78
N LEU A 119 -15.00 -2.03 -3.46
CA LEU A 119 -14.92 -3.32 -2.76
C LEU A 119 -13.89 -3.26 -1.64
N ASN A 120 -14.08 -4.08 -0.61
CA ASN A 120 -13.03 -4.32 0.38
C ASN A 120 -11.94 -5.22 -0.22
N ALA A 121 -10.67 -4.86 -0.03
CA ALA A 121 -9.53 -5.67 -0.44
C ALA A 121 -8.31 -5.37 0.42
N LYS A 122 -7.99 -6.27 1.36
CA LYS A 122 -6.85 -6.16 2.28
C LYS A 122 -5.75 -7.14 1.87
N LYS A 123 -4.53 -6.63 1.66
CA LYS A 123 -3.33 -7.42 1.30
C LYS A 123 -3.51 -8.35 0.07
N LEU A 124 -4.36 -7.96 -0.88
CA LEU A 124 -4.54 -8.66 -2.16
C LEU A 124 -3.84 -7.92 -3.30
N LYS A 125 -3.02 -8.64 -4.07
CA LYS A 125 -2.42 -8.15 -5.31
C LYS A 125 -3.42 -8.35 -6.44
N ILE A 126 -3.94 -7.23 -6.95
CA ILE A 126 -4.95 -7.16 -8.02
C ILE A 126 -4.42 -6.18 -9.06
N ASP A 127 -4.30 -6.63 -10.31
CA ASP A 127 -3.94 -5.78 -11.44
C ASP A 127 -5.20 -5.35 -12.21
N LYS A 128 -5.17 -4.15 -12.79
CA LYS A 128 -6.26 -3.63 -13.63
C LYS A 128 -6.57 -4.54 -14.82
N ASN A 129 -5.53 -5.12 -15.42
CA ASN A 129 -5.64 -5.99 -16.59
C ASN A 129 -6.20 -7.38 -16.22
N GLU A 130 -6.24 -7.70 -14.93
CA GLU A 130 -6.81 -8.94 -14.38
C GLU A 130 -8.29 -8.78 -14.00
N ILE A 131 -8.91 -7.62 -14.28
CA ILE A 131 -10.32 -7.34 -14.02
C ILE A 131 -11.10 -7.25 -15.34
N ARG A 132 -12.26 -7.92 -15.38
CA ARG A 132 -13.22 -7.80 -16.50
C ARG A 132 -14.61 -7.51 -15.96
N VAL A 133 -15.31 -6.57 -16.56
CA VAL A 133 -16.69 -6.22 -16.21
C VAL A 133 -17.56 -6.40 -17.45
N LEU A 134 -18.57 -7.26 -17.34
CA LEU A 134 -19.51 -7.56 -18.43
C LEU A 134 -20.93 -7.20 -18.01
N ARG A 135 -21.73 -6.68 -18.95
CA ARG A 135 -23.18 -6.61 -18.75
C ARG A 135 -23.78 -8.01 -18.92
N GLU A 136 -24.66 -8.40 -18.02
CA GLU A 136 -25.12 -9.80 -17.94
C GLU A 136 -26.01 -10.25 -19.12
N ASN A 137 -26.83 -9.36 -19.67
CA ASN A 137 -27.80 -9.71 -20.71
C ASN A 137 -27.18 -9.93 -22.09
N ASP A 138 -26.14 -9.19 -22.44
CA ASP A 138 -25.56 -9.12 -23.78
C ASP A 138 -24.04 -9.39 -23.79
N ASN A 139 -23.44 -9.68 -22.63
CA ASN A 139 -22.00 -9.86 -22.44
C ASN A 139 -21.14 -8.70 -22.98
N SER A 140 -21.71 -7.50 -23.13
CA SER A 140 -20.94 -6.32 -23.53
C SER A 140 -19.90 -5.97 -22.47
N SER A 141 -18.64 -5.85 -22.91
CA SER A 141 -17.50 -5.54 -22.04
C SER A 141 -17.45 -4.06 -21.71
N ILE A 142 -17.21 -3.75 -20.43
CA ILE A 142 -17.00 -2.40 -19.91
C ILE A 142 -15.54 -2.28 -19.51
N SER A 143 -14.81 -1.41 -20.20
CA SER A 143 -13.39 -1.20 -19.93
C SER A 143 -13.16 -0.61 -18.54
N VAL A 144 -12.22 -1.21 -17.81
CA VAL A 144 -11.68 -0.62 -16.59
C VAL A 144 -10.73 0.53 -16.97
N LEU A 145 -10.84 1.66 -16.28
CA LEU A 145 -10.02 2.86 -16.45
C LEU A 145 -8.84 2.87 -15.47
N SER A 146 -9.10 2.65 -14.19
CA SER A 146 -8.06 2.60 -13.14
C SER A 146 -8.53 1.78 -11.93
N ILE A 147 -7.59 1.46 -11.04
CA ILE A 147 -7.87 0.97 -9.70
C ILE A 147 -7.23 1.94 -8.72
N ASP A 148 -8.03 2.54 -7.86
CA ASP A 148 -7.56 3.35 -6.75
C ASP A 148 -7.61 2.53 -5.46
N ARG A 149 -6.61 2.70 -4.59
CA ARG A 149 -6.51 1.97 -3.31
C ARG A 149 -6.58 2.96 -2.16
N TYR A 150 -7.48 2.70 -1.22
CA TYR A 150 -7.65 3.50 -0.01
C TYR A 150 -7.36 2.64 1.21
N GLN A 151 -6.44 3.12 2.03
CA GLN A 151 -6.02 2.44 3.25
C GLN A 151 -6.00 3.42 4.41
N HIS A 152 -6.59 3.03 5.54
CA HIS A 152 -6.52 3.81 6.77
C HIS A 152 -6.21 2.87 7.93
N GLY A 153 -4.97 2.92 8.42
CA GLY A 153 -4.42 1.93 9.35
C GLY A 153 -5.14 1.88 10.71
N VAL A 154 -5.54 3.03 11.26
CA VAL A 154 -6.16 3.08 12.60
C VAL A 154 -7.54 2.42 12.62
N SER A 155 -8.32 2.57 11.55
CA SER A 155 -9.68 2.01 11.43
C SER A 155 -9.71 0.72 10.60
N ASP A 156 -8.56 0.14 10.27
CA ASP A 156 -8.38 -1.06 9.43
C ASP A 156 -9.15 -1.03 8.09
N ILE A 157 -9.34 0.15 7.51
CA ILE A 157 -10.07 0.31 6.25
C ILE A 157 -9.15 -0.08 5.09
N HIS A 158 -9.61 -1.01 4.25
CA HIS A 158 -8.87 -1.50 3.09
C HIS A 158 -9.79 -1.67 1.90
N VAL A 159 -9.73 -0.73 0.96
CA VAL A 159 -10.71 -0.59 -0.12
C VAL A 159 -10.03 -0.43 -1.46
N ILE A 160 -10.61 -1.03 -2.49
CA ILE A 160 -10.32 -0.75 -3.90
C ILE A 160 -11.52 -0.05 -4.53
N GLU A 161 -11.26 0.97 -5.34
CA GLU A 161 -12.24 1.58 -6.25
C GLU A 161 -11.82 1.25 -7.68
N ILE A 162 -12.62 0.44 -8.37
CA ILE A 162 -12.47 0.13 -9.78
C ILE A 162 -13.23 1.20 -10.57
N ARG A 163 -12.52 2.07 -11.28
CA ARG A 163 -13.13 3.08 -12.15
C ARG A 163 -13.35 2.52 -13.53
N LEU A 164 -14.54 2.76 -14.10
CA LEU A 164 -14.96 2.26 -15.39
C LEU A 164 -14.98 3.39 -16.41
N LYS A 165 -14.75 3.06 -17.69
CA LYS A 165 -14.84 4.03 -18.79
C LYS A 165 -16.28 4.43 -19.11
N GLN A 166 -17.25 3.62 -18.70
CA GLN A 166 -18.68 3.83 -18.95
C GLN A 166 -19.46 3.60 -17.67
N MET A 167 -20.59 4.29 -17.51
CA MET A 167 -21.48 4.08 -16.38
C MET A 167 -22.20 2.73 -16.48
N LEU A 168 -22.24 2.00 -15.37
CA LEU A 168 -23.26 1.01 -15.10
C LEU A 168 -24.61 1.72 -15.02
N LYS A 169 -25.63 1.18 -15.68
CA LYS A 169 -26.99 1.73 -15.66
C LYS A 169 -27.74 1.16 -14.46
N SER A 170 -28.62 1.98 -13.87
CA SER A 170 -29.53 1.55 -12.81
C SER A 170 -30.45 0.43 -13.30
N ALA A 171 -30.86 -0.44 -12.37
CA ALA A 171 -31.74 -1.59 -12.56
C ALA A 171 -31.22 -2.67 -13.53
N LEU A 172 -29.92 -2.65 -13.87
CA LEU A 172 -29.26 -3.69 -14.66
C LEU A 172 -28.29 -4.52 -13.82
N ASN A 173 -28.02 -5.73 -14.31
CA ASN A 173 -27.07 -6.66 -13.72
C ASN A 173 -25.77 -6.73 -14.53
N TYR A 174 -24.69 -6.99 -13.81
CA TYR A 174 -23.34 -7.09 -14.35
C TYR A 174 -22.60 -8.26 -13.70
N VAL A 175 -21.55 -8.71 -14.38
CA VAL A 175 -20.64 -9.74 -13.88
C VAL A 175 -19.23 -9.15 -13.83
N VAL A 176 -18.63 -9.19 -12.64
CA VAL A 176 -17.27 -8.70 -12.39
C VAL A 176 -16.36 -9.89 -12.15
N TYR A 177 -15.38 -10.09 -13.02
CA TYR A 177 -14.33 -11.08 -12.85
C TYR A 177 -13.08 -10.39 -12.32
N ILE A 178 -12.47 -10.94 -11.27
CA ILE A 178 -11.24 -10.45 -10.67
C ILE A 178 -10.31 -11.63 -10.44
N ASN A 179 -9.17 -11.64 -11.10
CA ASN A 179 -8.06 -12.51 -10.69
C ASN A 179 -7.20 -11.76 -9.66
N TYR A 180 -6.76 -12.46 -8.63
CA TYR A 180 -5.97 -11.88 -7.55
C TYR A 180 -5.01 -12.88 -6.93
N ARG A 181 -3.97 -12.33 -6.30
CA ARG A 181 -3.03 -13.10 -5.48
C ARG A 181 -3.08 -12.67 -4.02
N GLY A 182 -2.98 -13.64 -3.13
CA GLY A 182 -2.99 -13.47 -1.68
C GLY A 182 -1.76 -14.11 -1.05
N ILE A 183 -1.48 -13.71 0.20
CA ILE A 183 -0.43 -14.31 1.04
C ILE A 183 -1.12 -15.06 2.17
N ILE A 184 -0.64 -16.27 2.46
CA ILE A 184 -1.07 -17.09 3.58
C ILE A 184 -0.11 -16.80 4.73
N SER A 185 -0.61 -16.07 5.72
CA SER A 185 0.18 -15.64 6.88
C SER A 185 -0.17 -16.46 8.11
N ASP A 186 0.35 -16.06 9.26
CA ASP A 186 -0.07 -16.56 10.57
C ASP A 186 -1.53 -16.19 10.92
N VAL A 187 -2.04 -16.83 11.98
CA VAL A 187 -3.40 -16.59 12.50
C VAL A 187 -3.64 -15.14 12.93
N TRP A 188 -2.60 -14.42 13.39
CA TRP A 188 -2.69 -13.04 13.86
C TRP A 188 -2.99 -12.05 12.75
N SER A 189 -2.63 -12.41 11.52
CA SER A 189 -2.89 -11.59 10.33
C SER A 189 -4.37 -11.59 9.92
N GLY A 190 -5.15 -12.59 10.36
CA GLY A 190 -6.55 -12.80 9.99
C GLY A 190 -6.76 -13.21 8.52
N GLY A 191 -7.97 -13.64 8.17
CA GLY A 191 -8.31 -14.06 6.80
C GLY A 191 -7.95 -15.52 6.53
N LEU A 192 -7.27 -15.79 5.41
CA LEU A 192 -6.72 -17.11 5.12
C LEU A 192 -5.31 -17.21 5.74
N TYR A 193 -5.15 -18.13 6.68
CA TYR A 193 -3.94 -18.30 7.44
C TYR A 193 -3.51 -19.77 7.48
N LYS A 194 -2.26 -20.00 7.84
CA LYS A 194 -1.70 -21.33 8.09
C LYS A 194 -1.60 -21.60 9.60
N THR A 195 -1.70 -22.87 9.93
CA THR A 195 -1.45 -23.41 11.27
C THR A 195 -0.57 -24.64 11.10
N GLU A 196 0.25 -24.93 12.10
CA GLU A 196 1.16 -26.06 12.09
C GLU A 196 0.76 -27.05 13.19
N TYR A 197 0.99 -28.34 12.97
CA TYR A 197 0.81 -29.39 13.95
C TYR A 197 1.94 -30.42 13.88
N ASP A 198 2.26 -31.03 15.01
CA ASP A 198 3.24 -32.10 15.07
C ASP A 198 2.59 -33.46 14.77
N PHE A 199 3.18 -34.19 13.84
CA PHE A 199 2.78 -35.55 13.48
C PHE A 199 4.01 -36.44 13.37
N ASN A 200 4.14 -37.43 14.27
CA ASN A 200 5.27 -38.35 14.33
C ASN A 200 6.64 -37.64 14.40
N GLY A 201 6.73 -36.55 15.16
CA GLY A 201 7.97 -35.78 15.32
C GLY A 201 8.33 -34.88 14.13
N GLN A 202 7.45 -34.78 13.12
CA GLN A 202 7.56 -33.81 12.02
C GLN A 202 6.49 -32.73 12.18
N THR A 203 6.90 -31.46 12.11
CA THR A 203 5.96 -30.33 12.02
C THR A 203 5.37 -30.28 10.61
N ARG A 204 4.05 -30.11 10.51
CA ARG A 204 3.26 -30.11 9.27
C ARG A 204 2.28 -28.96 9.21
#